data_AF-A0A946VBD1-F1
#
_entry.id   AF-A0A946VBD1-F1
#
_cell.length_a   1.000
_cell.length_b   1.000
_cell.length_c   1.000
_cell.angle_alpha   90.00
_cell.angle_beta   90.00
_cell.angle_gamma   90.00
#
_symmetry.space_group_name_H-M   'P 1'
#
loop_
_entity.id
_entity.type
_entity.pdbx_description
1 polymer ?
#
loop_
_entity_poly.entity_id
_entity_poly.type
_entity_poly.pdbx_seq_one_letter_code
_entity_poly.pdbx_strand_id
1 'polypeptide(L)'
;MQHVIDVENIRCGGCANTIGKTLRKIDGVVNVDVDIENGRVTVEGGDDSRGQLVAALLSSGYPEKGSAEGIKAAAAKAKSFVSCAIGKVT
;
A
#
# COMPACT_ATOMS: atom_id res chain seq x y z
N MET A 1 -4.34 -14.21 6.61
CA MET A 1 -3.82 -13.29 7.65
C MET A 1 -4.52 -11.93 7.61
N GLN A 2 -4.36 -11.10 8.64
CA GLN A 2 -4.84 -9.71 8.69
C GLN A 2 -3.65 -8.75 8.85
N HIS A 3 -3.67 -7.65 8.09
CA HIS A 3 -2.67 -6.58 8.13
C HIS A 3 -3.33 -5.28 8.55
N VAL A 4 -2.75 -4.60 9.52
CA VAL A 4 -3.20 -3.28 9.97
C VAL A 4 -2.16 -2.24 9.56
N ILE A 5 -2.59 -1.23 8.81
CA ILE A 5 -1.74 -0.16 8.29
C ILE A 5 -2.32 1.16 8.76
N ASP A 6 -1.57 1.89 9.57
CA ASP A 6 -1.91 3.26 9.95
C ASP A 6 -1.54 4.17 8.78
N VAL A 7 -2.44 5.05 8.33
CA VAL A 7 -2.24 5.89 7.15
C VAL A 7 -2.49 7.35 7.47
N GLU A 8 -1.68 8.23 6.90
CA GLU A 8 -1.89 9.66 7.02
C GLU A 8 -2.79 10.21 5.91
N ASN A 9 -3.40 11.38 6.16
CA ASN A 9 -4.20 12.13 5.19
C ASN A 9 -5.60 11.55 4.85
N ILE A 10 -6.12 10.60 5.64
CA ILE A 10 -7.55 10.26 5.59
C ILE A 10 -8.35 11.37 6.29
N ARG A 11 -9.22 12.06 5.54
CA ARG A 11 -10.07 13.15 6.05
C ARG A 11 -11.56 13.01 5.74
N CYS A 12 -11.93 12.05 4.89
CA CYS A 12 -13.27 12.00 4.31
C CYS A 12 -13.71 10.57 3.96
N GLY A 13 -15.02 10.30 4.01
CA GLY A 13 -15.59 9.00 3.60
C GLY A 13 -15.27 8.64 2.14
N GLY A 14 -15.17 9.64 1.25
CA GLY A 14 -14.73 9.42 -0.14
C GLY A 14 -13.28 8.94 -0.26
N CYS A 15 -12.42 9.40 0.65
CA CYS A 15 -11.01 9.04 0.74
C CYS A 15 -10.90 7.56 1.15
N ALA A 16 -11.65 7.16 2.19
CA ALA A 16 -11.74 5.78 2.65
C ALA A 16 -12.25 4.82 1.57
N ASN A 17 -13.31 5.20 0.84
CA ASN A 17 -13.87 4.38 -0.22
C ASN A 17 -12.89 4.17 -1.39
N THR A 18 -12.09 5.20 -1.71
CA THR A 18 -11.06 5.10 -2.76
C THR A 18 -9.96 4.14 -2.34
N ILE A 19 -9.48 4.24 -1.10
CA ILE A 19 -8.48 3.33 -0.52
C ILE A 19 -8.99 1.89 -0.53
N GLY A 20 -10.21 1.66 -0.03
CA GLY A 20 -10.83 0.34 -0.01
C GLY A 20 -10.92 -0.29 -1.41
N LYS A 21 -11.31 0.50 -2.42
CA LYS A 21 -11.37 0.03 -3.81
C LYS A 21 -9.99 -0.31 -4.38
N THR A 22 -8.97 0.49 -4.08
CA THR A 22 -7.59 0.24 -4.56
C THR A 22 -7.04 -1.03 -3.93
N LEU A 23 -7.23 -1.21 -2.62
CA LEU A 23 -6.74 -2.39 -1.91
C LEU A 23 -7.47 -3.67 -2.31
N ARG A 24 -8.78 -3.61 -2.56
CA ARG A 24 -9.56 -4.76 -3.08
C ARG A 24 -9.15 -5.21 -4.49
N LYS A 25 -8.38 -4.41 -5.24
CA LYS A 25 -7.82 -4.83 -6.54
C LYS A 25 -6.56 -5.66 -6.40
N ILE A 26 -5.96 -5.71 -5.21
CA ILE A 26 -4.75 -6.51 -4.96
C ILE A 26 -5.18 -7.96 -4.79
N ASP A 27 -4.52 -8.84 -5.53
CA ASP A 27 -4.81 -10.26 -5.52
C ASP A 27 -4.55 -10.86 -4.12
N GLY A 28 -5.50 -11.66 -3.64
CA GLY A 28 -5.46 -12.23 -2.30
C GLY A 28 -6.08 -11.37 -1.20
N VAL A 29 -6.53 -10.14 -1.48
CA VAL A 29 -7.33 -9.34 -0.53
C VAL A 29 -8.76 -9.86 -0.48
N VAL A 30 -9.20 -10.26 0.71
CA VAL A 30 -10.53 -10.81 0.98
C VAL A 30 -11.46 -9.72 1.52
N ASN A 31 -10.96 -8.93 2.48
CA ASN A 31 -11.73 -7.86 3.09
C ASN A 31 -10.85 -6.62 3.33
N VAL A 32 -11.48 -5.44 3.30
CA VAL A 32 -10.82 -4.17 3.61
C VAL A 32 -11.75 -3.33 4.46
N ASP A 33 -11.27 -2.94 5.62
CA ASP A 33 -11.93 -2.06 6.57
C ASP A 33 -11.10 -0.79 6.74
N VAL A 34 -11.75 0.36 6.72
CA VAL A 34 -11.08 1.67 6.77
C VAL A 34 -11.70 2.49 7.88
N ASP A 35 -10.92 2.74 8.91
CA ASP A 35 -11.27 3.53 10.07
C ASP A 35 -10.75 4.97 9.89
N ILE A 36 -11.67 5.90 9.68
CA ILE A 36 -11.36 7.32 9.43
C ILE A 36 -11.03 8.03 10.74
N GLU A 37 -11.66 7.63 11.84
CA GLU A 37 -11.50 8.27 13.15
C GLU A 37 -10.08 8.08 13.70
N ASN A 38 -9.54 6.88 13.54
CA ASN A 38 -8.19 6.52 13.95
C ASN A 38 -7.17 6.63 12.81
N GLY A 39 -7.61 6.84 11.56
CA GLY A 39 -6.73 6.89 10.39
C GLY A 39 -6.07 5.54 10.09
N ARG A 40 -6.82 4.45 10.25
CA ARG A 40 -6.31 3.07 10.19
C ARG A 40 -6.99 2.29 9.10
N VAL A 41 -6.23 1.49 8.36
CA VAL A 41 -6.73 0.60 7.32
C VAL A 41 -6.39 -0.83 7.68
N THR A 42 -7.41 -1.65 7.81
CA THR A 42 -7.30 -3.07 8.11
C THR A 42 -7.61 -3.86 6.84
N VAL A 43 -6.69 -4.73 6.45
CA VAL A 43 -6.83 -5.57 5.26
C VAL A 43 -6.79 -7.02 5.70
N GLU A 44 -7.82 -7.77 5.36
CA GLU A 44 -7.86 -9.22 5.56
C GLU A 44 -7.56 -9.91 4.23
N GLY A 45 -6.61 -10.85 4.25
CA GLY A 45 -6.07 -11.45 3.04
C GLY A 45 -4.83 -10.71 2.52
N GLY A 46 -4.02 -11.42 1.73
CA GLY A 46 -2.69 -10.99 1.31
C GLY A 46 -1.62 -11.53 2.26
N ASP A 47 -1.42 -12.85 2.27
CA ASP A 47 -0.49 -13.52 3.19
C ASP A 47 0.98 -13.09 2.99
N ASP A 48 1.35 -12.47 1.86
CA ASP A 48 2.77 -12.24 1.53
C ASP A 48 3.11 -10.83 1.00
N SER A 49 2.25 -9.81 1.16
CA SER A 49 2.47 -8.55 0.42
C SER A 49 2.02 -7.27 1.12
N ARG A 50 2.32 -7.14 2.42
CA ARG A 50 2.28 -5.85 3.15
C ARG A 50 2.99 -4.74 2.36
N GLY A 51 4.15 -5.04 1.75
CA GLY A 51 4.86 -4.09 0.89
C GLY A 51 4.09 -3.64 -0.36
N GLN A 52 3.23 -4.49 -0.95
CA GLN A 52 2.37 -4.08 -2.07
C GLN A 52 1.22 -3.20 -1.61
N LEU A 53 0.61 -3.51 -0.45
CA LEU A 53 -0.46 -2.71 0.15
C LEU A 53 0.04 -1.29 0.42
N VAL A 54 1.19 -1.16 1.06
CA VAL A 54 1.85 0.13 1.33
C VAL A 54 2.21 0.86 0.03
N ALA A 55 2.75 0.16 -0.97
CA ALA A 55 3.11 0.80 -2.24
C ALA A 55 1.87 1.34 -2.98
N ALA A 56 0.76 0.61 -2.96
CA ALA A 56 -0.50 1.05 -3.56
C ALA A 56 -1.10 2.27 -2.82
N LEU A 57 -1.03 2.26 -1.49
CA LEU A 57 -1.42 3.38 -0.63
C LEU A 57 -0.55 4.63 -0.90
N LEU A 58 0.77 4.46 -0.93
CA LEU A 58 1.72 5.53 -1.25
C LEU A 58 1.47 6.11 -2.64
N SER A 59 1.27 5.25 -3.65
CA SER A 59 0.94 5.68 -5.01
C SER A 59 -0.40 6.40 -5.12
N SER A 60 -1.30 6.18 -4.16
CA SER A 60 -2.60 6.86 -4.05
C SER A 60 -2.53 8.13 -3.18
N GLY A 61 -1.36 8.47 -2.63
CA GLY A 61 -1.15 9.67 -1.80
C GLY A 61 -1.44 9.48 -0.31
N TYR A 62 -1.57 8.23 0.16
CA TYR A 62 -1.82 7.88 1.56
C TYR A 62 -0.61 7.11 2.13
N PRO A 63 0.48 7.79 2.53
CA PRO A 63 1.63 7.11 3.11
C PRO A 63 1.27 6.43 4.43
N GLU A 64 1.92 5.29 4.71
CA GLU A 64 1.76 4.62 6.00
C GLU A 64 2.52 5.39 7.10
N LYS A 65 1.93 5.48 8.28
CA LYS A 65 2.46 6.22 9.42
C LYS A 65 3.55 5.40 10.11
N GLY A 66 4.79 5.88 10.02
CA GLY A 66 5.91 5.40 10.86
C GLY A 66 6.57 4.08 10.45
N SER A 67 6.40 3.61 9.21
CA SER A 67 6.95 2.31 8.83
C SER A 67 8.31 2.35 8.16
N ALA A 68 9.22 1.55 8.70
CA ALA A 68 10.51 1.21 8.09
C ALA A 68 10.38 0.32 6.83
N GLU A 69 9.21 -0.30 6.60
CA GLU A 69 8.97 -1.18 5.45
C GLU A 69 8.62 -0.41 4.18
N GLY A 70 7.92 0.72 4.27
CA GLY A 70 7.69 1.62 3.13
C GLY A 70 8.98 2.12 2.50
N ILE A 71 10.04 2.33 3.31
CA ILE A 71 11.37 2.74 2.85
C ILE A 71 12.07 1.57 2.13
N LYS A 72 11.95 0.34 2.64
CA LYS A 72 12.51 -0.86 1.98
C LYS A 72 11.78 -1.21 0.68
N ALA A 73 10.46 -1.09 0.64
CA ALA A 73 9.64 -1.33 -0.55
C ALA A 73 9.88 -0.26 -1.63
N ALA A 74 10.03 1.01 -1.23
CA ALA A 74 10.39 2.10 -2.14
C ALA A 74 11.82 1.93 -2.70
N ALA A 75 12.79 1.56 -1.86
CA ALA A 75 14.16 1.28 -2.29
C ALA A 75 14.26 0.05 -3.22
N ALA A 76 13.45 -0.98 -2.97
CA ALA A 76 13.40 -2.18 -3.83
C ALA A 76 12.80 -1.88 -5.22
N LYS A 77 11.71 -1.10 -5.30
CA LYS A 77 11.13 -0.71 -6.60
C LYS A 77 12.05 0.21 -7.41
N ALA A 78 12.78 1.11 -6.75
CA ALA A 78 13.79 1.95 -7.43
C ALA A 78 14.91 1.10 -8.06
N LYS A 79 15.34 0.03 -7.39
CA LYS A 79 16.39 -0.88 -7.90
C LYS A 79 15.90 -1.73 -9.09
N SER A 80 14.65 -2.16 -9.10
CA SER A 80 14.07 -2.93 -10.22
C SER A 80 13.85 -2.09 -11.48
N PHE A 81 13.44 -0.82 -11.35
CA PHE A 81 13.25 0.05 -12.51
C PHE A 81 14.59 0.40 -13.20
N VAL A 82 15.65 0.59 -12.42
CA VAL A 82 17.00 0.87 -12.96
C VAL A 82 17.55 -0.35 -13.71
N SER A 83 17.26 -1.57 -13.26
CA SER A 83 17.72 -2.81 -13.93
C SER A 83 17.06 -3.06 -15.29
N CYS A 84 15.83 -2.58 -15.51
CA CYS A 84 15.16 -2.71 -16.80
C CYS A 84 15.71 -1.70 -17.83
N ALA A 85 16.11 -0.51 -17.38
CA ALA A 85 16.67 0.54 -18.24
C ALA A 85 18.10 0.24 -18.73
N ILE A 86 18.89 -0.51 -17.96
CA ILE A 86 20.29 -0.82 -18.30
C ILE A 86 20.39 -2.08 -19.18
N GLY A 87 19.37 -2.93 -19.21
CA GLY A 87 19.34 -4.17 -20.01
C GLY A 87 18.99 -4.01 -21.49
N LYS A 88 18.66 -2.80 -21.96
CA LYS A 88 18.27 -2.55 -23.37
C LYS A 88 19.42 -2.01 -24.24
N VAL A 89 20.67 -2.32 -23.87
CA VAL A 89 21.89 -2.02 -24.65
C VAL A 89 22.70 -3.30 -24.89
N THR A 90 22.11 -4.23 -25.62
CA THR A 90 22.78 -5.16 -26.53
C THR A 90 21.79 -5.47 -27.64
#